data_AF-A0A2S6ZDW1-F1
#
_entry.id   AF-A0A2S6ZDW1-F1
#
_cell.length_a   1.000
_cell.length_b   1.000
_cell.length_c   1.000
_cell.angle_alpha   90.00
_cell.angle_beta   90.00
_cell.angle_gamma   90.00
#
_symmetry.space_group_name_H-M   'P 1'
#
loop_
_entity.id
_entity.type
_entity.pdbx_description
1 polymer ?
#
loop_
_entity_poly.entity_id
_entity_poly.type
_entity_poly.pdbx_seq_one_letter_code
_entity_poly.pdbx_strand_id
1 'polypeptide(L)'
;MIRPLAENSLSVRPIDTASSSSAAFSLDQRLLPKTDGGKEDGGIDRLYEQLKQLWQADPGIGGGDIIEFLNRFVAEDGDMPYQDVLNQTPALGQVLNKLSEEGNEGSGLYTAVYEGFGVAAVSSAVLNQFISEAILSPPSYDF
;
A
#
# COMPACT_ATOMS: atom_id res chain seq x y z
N MET A 1 -5.21 7.51 76.72
CA MET A 1 -4.25 8.29 75.92
C MET A 1 -2.99 7.43 75.77
N ILE A 2 -2.85 6.69 74.67
CA ILE A 2 -1.74 5.75 74.39
C ILE A 2 -1.27 5.96 72.94
N ARG A 3 0.05 5.82 72.76
CA ARG A 3 0.94 6.20 71.64
C ARG A 3 0.91 5.21 70.43
N PRO A 4 1.66 5.48 69.33
CA PRO A 4 1.27 5.24 67.94
C PRO A 4 1.81 3.93 67.33
N LEU A 5 1.29 3.56 66.15
CA LEU A 5 1.90 2.57 65.26
C LEU A 5 2.24 3.22 63.92
N ALA A 6 3.40 2.82 63.43
CA ALA A 6 4.18 3.42 62.38
C ALA A 6 3.76 2.94 60.98
N GLU A 7 4.25 3.69 59.99
CA GLU A 7 4.70 3.22 58.67
C GLU A 7 3.66 2.66 57.69
N ASN A 8 3.37 3.44 56.65
CA ASN A 8 3.53 2.92 55.29
C ASN A 8 3.86 4.05 54.30
N SER A 9 5.16 4.33 54.17
CA SER A 9 5.70 5.22 53.14
C SER A 9 5.77 4.46 51.82
N LEU A 10 4.73 4.56 50.97
CA LEU A 10 4.84 4.12 49.58
C LEU A 10 5.57 5.20 48.76
N SER A 11 6.88 4.96 48.63
CA SER A 11 7.80 5.67 47.75
C SER A 11 7.38 5.47 46.30
N VAL A 12 6.68 6.45 45.72
CA VAL A 12 6.42 6.50 44.28
C VAL A 12 7.73 6.86 43.58
N ARG A 13 8.41 5.87 43.01
CA ARG A 13 9.55 6.09 42.12
C ARG A 13 9.02 6.64 40.80
N PRO A 14 9.56 7.75 40.25
CA PRO A 14 9.25 8.14 38.89
C PRO A 14 9.83 7.10 37.94
N ILE A 15 8.99 6.57 37.04
CA ILE A 15 9.46 5.78 35.90
C ILE A 15 10.01 6.78 34.90
N ASP A 16 11.33 6.90 34.87
CA ASP A 16 12.09 7.33 33.69
C ASP A 16 11.71 6.38 32.54
N THR A 17 10.74 6.79 31.73
CA THR A 17 10.51 6.13 30.45
C THR A 17 11.23 6.96 29.41
N ALA A 18 12.35 6.40 28.99
CA ALA A 18 13.22 6.82 27.92
C ALA A 18 12.47 7.56 26.80
N SER A 19 13.10 8.66 26.38
CA SER A 19 13.06 9.16 25.01
C SER A 19 13.42 8.02 24.05
N SER A 20 12.46 7.13 23.80
CA SER A 20 12.44 6.32 22.60
C SER A 20 11.71 7.18 21.59
N SER A 21 12.49 8.00 20.88
CA SER A 21 12.19 8.36 19.51
C SER A 21 12.19 7.05 18.70
N SER A 22 11.18 6.22 18.96
CA SER A 22 10.83 5.10 18.11
C SER A 22 10.20 5.77 16.92
N ALA A 23 11.01 5.99 15.89
CA ALA A 23 10.52 6.27 14.56
C ALA A 23 9.38 5.28 14.31
N ALA A 24 8.15 5.81 14.38
CA ALA A 24 6.98 5.17 13.85
C ALA A 24 7.21 5.13 12.35
N PHE A 25 8.04 4.19 11.90
CA PHE A 25 8.05 3.77 10.51
C PHE A 25 6.68 3.13 10.32
N SER A 26 5.75 3.96 9.85
CA SER A 26 4.39 3.56 9.52
C SER A 26 4.45 2.27 8.72
N LEU A 27 3.66 1.27 9.13
CA LEU A 27 3.51 0.01 8.40
C LEU A 27 3.24 0.27 6.90
N ASP A 28 2.63 1.41 6.59
CA ASP A 28 2.46 2.01 5.26
C ASP A 28 3.75 2.13 4.43
N GLN A 29 4.87 2.58 5.03
CA GLN A 29 6.17 2.66 4.33
C GLN A 29 6.78 1.28 4.05
N ARG A 30 6.34 0.26 4.78
CA ARG A 30 6.83 -1.12 4.63
C ARG A 30 6.04 -1.91 3.58
N LEU A 31 4.86 -1.39 3.20
CA LEU A 31 4.01 -1.93 2.14
C LEU A 31 4.38 -1.39 0.75
N LEU A 32 5.07 -0.25 0.68
CA LEU A 32 5.60 0.25 -0.59
C LEU A 32 6.82 -0.61 -0.99
N PRO A 33 6.74 -1.42 -2.07
CA PRO A 33 7.88 -2.19 -2.50
C PRO A 33 9.02 -1.24 -2.91
N LYS A 34 10.22 -1.48 -2.39
CA LYS A 34 11.44 -0.91 -2.99
C LYS A 34 11.52 -1.43 -4.42
N THR A 35 11.25 -0.56 -5.38
CA THR A 35 11.19 -0.90 -6.81
C THR A 35 12.62 -1.02 -7.32
N ASP A 36 13.11 -2.24 -7.49
CA ASP A 36 14.33 -2.52 -8.25
C ASP A 36 13.95 -2.64 -9.72
N GLY A 37 14.36 -1.63 -10.51
CA GLY A 37 14.53 -1.66 -11.98
C GLY A 37 13.45 -2.35 -12.83
N GLY A 38 12.30 -1.70 -13.04
CA GLY A 38 11.36 -2.05 -14.11
C GLY A 38 11.24 -0.90 -15.11
N LYS A 39 11.77 -1.09 -16.34
CA LYS A 39 11.62 -0.25 -17.55
C LYS A 39 11.22 1.23 -17.31
N GLU A 40 12.20 2.14 -17.39
CA GLU A 40 12.00 3.55 -17.76
C GLU A 40 11.04 3.67 -18.96
N ASP A 41 10.12 4.63 -19.09
CA ASP A 41 9.57 5.62 -18.14
C ASP A 41 8.22 6.19 -18.68
N GLY A 42 7.65 5.61 -19.75
CA GLY A 42 6.47 6.21 -20.44
C GLY A 42 5.10 5.70 -19.95
N GLY A 43 5.04 4.46 -19.48
CA GLY A 43 3.78 3.84 -19.06
C GLY A 43 3.22 4.44 -17.77
N ILE A 44 4.10 4.74 -16.80
CA ILE A 44 3.72 5.26 -15.49
C ILE A 44 3.35 6.75 -15.55
N ASP A 45 4.08 7.56 -16.33
CA ASP A 45 3.72 8.96 -16.53
C ASP A 45 2.36 9.10 -17.23
N ARG A 46 2.09 8.26 -18.23
CA ARG A 46 0.80 8.24 -18.91
C ARG A 46 -0.33 7.73 -18.00
N LEU A 47 -0.04 6.71 -17.20
CA LEU A 47 -0.98 6.20 -16.19
C LEU A 47 -1.34 7.31 -15.19
N TYR A 48 -0.35 8.01 -14.69
CA TYR A 48 -0.49 9.11 -13.74
C TYR A 48 -1.37 10.23 -14.30
N GLU A 49 -1.07 10.71 -15.51
CA GLU A 49 -1.84 11.79 -16.14
C GLU A 49 -3.29 11.37 -16.47
N GLN A 50 -3.51 10.13 -16.89
CA GLN A 50 -4.88 9.63 -17.12
C GLN A 50 -5.67 9.49 -15.82
N LEU A 51 -5.04 9.07 -14.71
CA LEU A 51 -5.71 9.03 -13.41
C LEU A 51 -6.11 10.43 -12.93
N LYS A 52 -5.27 11.44 -13.15
CA LYS A 52 -5.62 12.84 -12.87
C LYS A 52 -6.81 13.30 -13.70
N GLN A 53 -6.84 12.97 -14.99
CA GLN A 53 -7.96 13.30 -15.87
C GLN A 53 -9.25 12.59 -15.44
N LEU A 54 -9.16 11.31 -15.07
CA LEU A 54 -10.29 10.53 -14.56
C LEU A 54 -10.87 11.18 -13.30
N TRP A 55 -10.01 11.56 -12.36
CA TRP A 55 -10.42 12.26 -11.13
C TRP A 55 -11.01 13.65 -11.39
N GLN A 56 -10.46 14.41 -12.34
CA GLN A 56 -11.03 15.71 -12.71
C GLN A 56 -12.42 15.56 -13.34
N ALA A 57 -12.66 14.49 -14.10
CA ALA A 57 -13.95 14.20 -14.69
C ALA A 57 -14.96 13.69 -13.64
N ASP A 58 -14.52 12.87 -12.69
CA ASP A 58 -15.33 12.36 -11.60
C ASP A 58 -14.54 12.23 -10.29
N PRO A 59 -14.64 13.22 -9.38
CA PRO A 59 -14.00 13.17 -8.06
C PRO A 59 -14.61 12.16 -7.09
N GLY A 60 -15.64 11.41 -7.50
CA GLY A 60 -16.29 10.37 -6.71
C GLY A 60 -15.69 8.98 -6.88
N ILE A 61 -14.72 8.80 -7.78
CA ILE A 61 -14.10 7.50 -8.04
C ILE A 61 -13.38 6.97 -6.79
N GLY A 62 -13.56 5.69 -6.50
CA GLY A 62 -12.90 5.00 -5.38
C GLY A 62 -11.90 3.96 -5.85
N GLY A 63 -11.30 3.22 -4.91
CA GLY A 63 -10.29 2.20 -5.24
C GLY A 63 -10.75 1.14 -6.25
N GLY A 64 -12.04 0.77 -6.26
CA GLY A 64 -12.59 -0.18 -7.24
C GLY A 64 -12.55 0.35 -8.67
N ASP A 65 -12.89 1.62 -8.87
CA ASP A 65 -12.85 2.29 -10.18
C ASP A 65 -11.42 2.42 -10.70
N ILE A 66 -10.45 2.64 -9.79
CA ILE A 66 -9.02 2.64 -10.13
C ILE A 66 -8.59 1.27 -10.66
N ILE A 67 -9.02 0.17 -10.05
CA ILE A 67 -8.72 -1.17 -10.55
C ILE A 67 -9.40 -1.45 -11.89
N GLU A 68 -10.66 -1.05 -12.07
CA GLU A 68 -11.35 -1.18 -13.36
C GLU A 68 -10.62 -0.39 -14.46
N PHE A 69 -10.16 0.81 -14.13
CA PHE A 69 -9.36 1.63 -15.02
C PHE A 69 -8.03 0.95 -15.41
N LEU A 70 -7.28 0.39 -14.44
CA LEU A 70 -6.03 -0.33 -14.72
C LEU A 70 -6.26 -1.52 -15.67
N ASN A 71 -7.34 -2.27 -15.49
CA ASN A 71 -7.68 -3.40 -16.34
C ASN A 71 -8.00 -3.01 -17.80
N ARG A 72 -8.31 -1.74 -18.04
CA ARG A 72 -8.63 -1.19 -19.37
C ARG A 72 -7.55 -0.23 -19.89
N PHE A 73 -6.48 -0.02 -19.12
CA PHE A 73 -5.41 0.87 -19.50
C PHE A 73 -4.64 0.28 -20.69
N VAL A 74 -4.51 1.07 -21.74
CA VAL A 74 -3.76 0.72 -22.96
C VAL A 74 -2.53 1.61 -23.05
N ALA A 75 -1.35 1.00 -22.99
CA ALA A 75 -0.05 1.64 -23.17
C ALA A 75 0.14 2.14 -24.61
N GLU A 76 1.24 2.85 -24.89
CA GLU A 76 1.45 3.48 -26.21
C GLU A 76 1.68 2.47 -27.33
N ASP A 77 2.21 1.30 -26.99
CA ASP A 77 2.42 0.16 -27.88
C ASP A 77 1.16 -0.69 -28.08
N GLY A 78 0.03 -0.32 -27.46
CA GLY A 78 -1.22 -1.06 -27.51
C GLY A 78 -1.31 -2.20 -26.48
N ASP A 79 -0.30 -2.39 -25.63
CA ASP A 79 -0.32 -3.41 -24.59
C ASP A 79 -1.23 -2.99 -23.41
N MET A 80 -1.68 -3.97 -22.63
CA MET A 80 -2.48 -3.78 -21.42
C MET A 80 -1.70 -4.29 -20.19
N PRO A 81 -0.60 -3.62 -19.81
CA PRO A 81 0.36 -4.15 -18.84
C PRO A 81 -0.25 -4.34 -17.45
N TYR A 82 -1.30 -3.60 -17.12
CA TYR A 82 -1.95 -3.62 -15.81
C TYR A 82 -3.24 -4.46 -15.77
N GLN A 83 -3.54 -5.19 -16.85
CA GLN A 83 -4.55 -6.26 -16.80
C GLN A 83 -4.07 -7.42 -15.91
N ASP A 84 -2.75 -7.64 -15.81
CA ASP A 84 -2.16 -8.56 -14.85
C ASP A 84 -2.12 -7.92 -13.45
N VAL A 85 -2.78 -8.58 -12.50
CA VAL A 85 -2.83 -8.19 -11.08
C VAL A 85 -1.44 -8.01 -10.48
N LEU A 86 -0.45 -8.82 -10.88
CA LEU A 86 0.92 -8.72 -10.37
C LEU A 86 1.60 -7.39 -10.72
N ASN A 87 1.16 -6.74 -11.80
CA ASN A 87 1.71 -5.45 -12.24
C ASN A 87 0.96 -4.25 -11.64
N GLN A 88 -0.22 -4.44 -11.04
CA GLN A 88 -1.06 -3.35 -10.54
C GLN A 88 -0.49 -2.69 -9.28
N THR A 89 -0.07 -3.49 -8.29
CA THR A 89 0.52 -2.99 -7.03
C THR A 89 1.77 -2.14 -7.26
N PRO A 90 2.81 -2.59 -8.01
CA PRO A 90 3.98 -1.76 -8.25
C PRO A 90 3.67 -0.49 -9.06
N ALA A 91 2.71 -0.55 -9.99
CA ALA A 91 2.32 0.63 -10.76
C ALA A 91 1.63 1.69 -9.89
N LEU A 92 0.65 1.29 -9.07
CA LEU A 92 -0.02 2.20 -8.15
C LEU A 92 0.92 2.75 -7.07
N GLY A 93 1.88 1.95 -6.60
CA GLY A 93 2.94 2.43 -5.69
C GLY A 93 3.75 3.57 -6.29
N GLN A 94 4.09 3.50 -7.58
CA GLN A 94 4.78 4.59 -8.27
C GLN A 94 3.90 5.83 -8.44
N VAL A 95 2.61 5.65 -8.75
CA VAL A 95 1.64 6.77 -8.82
C VAL A 95 1.51 7.47 -7.47
N LEU A 96 1.44 6.72 -6.36
CA LEU A 96 1.41 7.28 -5.01
C LEU A 96 2.67 8.08 -4.68
N ASN A 97 3.85 7.56 -5.05
CA ASN A 97 5.10 8.29 -4.87
C ASN A 97 5.08 9.62 -5.64
N LYS A 98 4.66 9.64 -6.90
CA LYS A 98 4.55 10.89 -7.69
C LYS A 98 3.57 11.89 -7.05
N LEU A 99 2.41 11.42 -6.57
CA LEU A 99 1.46 12.27 -5.87
C LEU A 99 2.05 12.84 -4.57
N SER A 100 2.79 12.03 -3.80
CA SER A 100 3.46 12.47 -2.57
C SER A 100 4.55 13.51 -2.87
N GLU A 101 5.36 13.31 -3.91
CA GLU A 101 6.38 14.26 -4.37
C GLU A 101 5.79 15.62 -4.79
N GLU A 102 4.57 15.63 -5.34
CA GLU A 102 3.82 16.85 -5.64
C GLU A 102 3.10 17.46 -4.42
N GLY A 103 3.18 16.83 -3.24
CA GLY A 103 2.52 17.29 -2.01
C GLY A 103 1.03 16.96 -1.93
N ASN A 104 0.54 15.98 -2.72
CA ASN A 104 -0.87 15.62 -2.82
C ASN A 104 -1.32 14.52 -1.84
N GLU A 105 -0.56 14.21 -0.79
CA GLU A 105 -0.88 13.12 0.17
C GLU A 105 -2.24 13.30 0.88
N GLY A 106 -2.71 14.55 1.03
CA GLY A 106 -4.03 14.85 1.59
C GLY A 106 -5.16 14.94 0.57
N SER A 107 -4.89 14.66 -0.71
CA SER A 107 -5.89 14.80 -1.77
C SER A 107 -6.84 13.60 -1.83
N GLY A 108 -8.04 13.82 -2.37
CA GLY A 108 -8.98 12.74 -2.63
C GLY A 108 -8.44 11.73 -3.64
N LEU A 109 -7.71 12.20 -4.67
CA LEU A 109 -7.05 11.33 -5.65
C LEU A 109 -6.03 10.41 -4.98
N TYR A 110 -5.18 10.94 -4.09
CA TYR A 110 -4.23 10.11 -3.35
C TYR A 110 -4.95 9.03 -2.52
N THR A 111 -6.06 9.40 -1.88
CA THR A 111 -6.87 8.44 -1.11
C THR A 111 -7.46 7.35 -2.01
N ALA A 112 -8.06 7.70 -3.15
CA ALA A 112 -8.62 6.74 -4.10
C ALA A 112 -7.54 5.80 -4.69
N VAL A 113 -6.37 6.34 -5.03
CA VAL A 113 -5.23 5.54 -5.52
C VAL A 113 -4.71 4.62 -4.41
N TYR A 114 -4.65 5.08 -3.16
CA TYR A 114 -4.21 4.28 -2.01
C TYR A 114 -5.19 3.14 -1.71
N GLU A 115 -6.50 3.39 -1.81
CA GLU A 115 -7.52 2.34 -1.73
C GLU A 115 -7.35 1.30 -2.85
N GLY A 116 -7.15 1.75 -4.08
CA GLY A 116 -6.88 0.87 -5.23
C GLY A 116 -5.61 0.04 -5.01
N PHE A 117 -4.55 0.64 -4.46
CA PHE A 117 -3.32 -0.06 -4.10
C PHE A 117 -3.58 -1.19 -3.10
N GLY A 118 -4.41 -0.94 -2.08
CA GLY A 118 -4.83 -1.95 -1.12
C GLY A 118 -5.55 -3.14 -1.78
N VAL A 119 -6.48 -2.87 -2.70
CA VAL A 119 -7.20 -3.92 -3.44
C VAL A 119 -6.24 -4.75 -4.29
N ALA A 120 -5.33 -4.11 -5.03
CA ALA A 120 -4.33 -4.79 -5.85
C ALA A 120 -3.37 -5.65 -5.01
N ALA A 121 -2.93 -5.14 -3.85
CA ALA A 121 -2.02 -5.84 -2.96
C ALA A 121 -2.64 -7.11 -2.37
N VAL A 122 -3.90 -7.04 -1.93
CA VAL A 122 -4.64 -8.21 -1.44
C VAL A 122 -4.83 -9.24 -2.57
N SER A 123 -5.20 -8.79 -3.77
CA SER A 123 -5.38 -9.66 -4.93
C SER A 123 -4.08 -10.37 -5.32
N SER A 124 -2.97 -9.64 -5.33
CA SER A 124 -1.63 -10.20 -5.59
C SER A 124 -1.23 -11.21 -4.52
N ALA A 125 -1.51 -10.96 -3.24
CA ALA A 125 -1.21 -11.88 -2.15
C ALA A 125 -1.97 -13.20 -2.28
N VAL A 126 -3.28 -13.14 -2.58
CA VAL A 126 -4.12 -14.32 -2.79
C VAL A 126 -3.63 -15.15 -3.98
N LEU A 127 -3.29 -14.50 -5.10
CA LEU A 127 -2.74 -15.18 -6.27
C LEU A 127 -1.41 -15.88 -5.95
N ASN A 128 -0.50 -15.20 -5.26
CA ASN A 128 0.79 -15.78 -4.87
C ASN A 128 0.63 -16.96 -3.91
N GLN A 129 -0.35 -16.92 -3.00
CA GLN A 129 -0.66 -18.06 -2.15
C GLN A 129 -1.13 -19.26 -2.98
N PHE A 130 -2.06 -19.04 -3.91
CA PHE A 130 -2.55 -20.10 -4.79
C PHE A 130 -1.43 -20.73 -5.62
N ILE A 131 -0.55 -19.92 -6.21
CA ILE A 131 0.61 -20.39 -6.97
C ILE A 131 1.53 -21.23 -6.07
N SER A 132 1.80 -20.77 -4.85
CA SER A 132 2.64 -21.49 -3.89
C SER A 132 2.05 -22.85 -3.52
N GLU A 133 0.75 -22.91 -3.26
CA GLU A 133 0.04 -24.16 -2.95
C GLU A 133 0.04 -25.13 -4.15
N ALA A 134 -0.19 -24.63 -5.37
CA ALA A 134 -0.16 -25.44 -6.59
C ALA A 134 1.23 -26.03 -6.88
N ILE A 135 2.31 -25.30 -6.56
CA ILE A 135 3.70 -25.78 -6.69
C ILE A 135 4.01 -26.84 -5.62
N LEU A 136 3.55 -26.64 -4.38
CA LEU A 136 3.84 -27.53 -3.25
C LEU A 136 2.98 -28.80 -3.24
N SER A 137 1.80 -28.76 -3.85
CA SER A 137 0.89 -29.90 -4.01
C SER A 137 0.50 -30.08 -5.48
N PRO A 138 1.45 -30.49 -6.35
CA PRO A 138 1.12 -30.78 -7.73
C PRO A 138 0.07 -31.90 -7.76
N PRO A 139 -0.95 -31.82 -8.63
CA PRO A 139 -1.95 -32.86 -8.72
C PRO A 139 -1.26 -34.21 -8.99
N SER A 140 -1.46 -35.17 -8.09
CA SER A 140 -1.06 -36.56 -8.33
C SER A 140 -1.98 -37.12 -9.41
N TYR A 141 -1.54 -37.03 -10.66
CA TYR A 141 -2.13 -37.78 -11.76
C TYR A 141 -1.73 -39.25 -11.59
N ASP A 142 -2.62 -40.05 -11.00
CA ASP A 142 -2.59 -41.51 -11.18
C ASP A 142 -3.00 -41.81 -12.62
N PHE A 143 -2.05 -42.32 -13.42
CA PHE A 143 -2.27 -42.91 -14.75
C PHE A 143 -2.31 -44.42 -14.65
#